data_AF-A0A6D0DUU0-F1
#
_entry.id   AF-A0A6D0DUU0-F1
#
_cell.length_a   1.000
_cell.length_b   1.000
_cell.length_c   1.000
_cell.angle_alpha   90.00
_cell.angle_beta   90.00
_cell.angle_gamma   90.00
#
_symmetry.space_group_name_H-M   'P 1'
#
loop_
_entity.id
_entity.type
_entity.pdbx_description
1 polymer ?
#
loop_
_entity_poly.entity_id
_entity_poly.type
_entity_poly.pdbx_seq_one_letter_code
_entity_poly.pdbx_strand_id
1 'polypeptide(L)'
;MHRIDTKTAQKDKFGAGKNGFTRGNPQTGTPATDLDDDYFDMLQEELCSVVEASGASLEKGRHDQLLTALRALLLSRKNPFGDIKSDGTVQTALENLGLGEGSALPVGVPVPWPSATPPTGWLKCNGAAFSAEEYPELA
;
A
#
# COMPACT_ATOMS: atom_id res chain seq x y z
N MET A 1 22.34 -0.20 2.13
CA MET A 1 23.29 0.63 1.34
C MET A 1 24.45 1.16 2.16
N HIS A 2 25.69 1.01 1.67
CA HIS A 2 26.87 1.71 2.21
C HIS A 2 27.20 2.96 1.40
N ARG A 3 28.09 3.80 1.92
CA ARG A 3 28.60 4.99 1.23
C ARG A 3 29.87 4.64 0.47
N ILE A 4 30.18 5.43 -0.54
CA ILE A 4 31.49 5.37 -1.22
C ILE A 4 32.61 5.65 -0.21
N ASP A 5 33.59 4.76 -0.16
CA ASP A 5 34.68 4.75 0.79
C ASP A 5 36.05 4.49 0.12
N THR A 6 36.11 4.60 -1.20
CA THR A 6 37.36 4.68 -1.96
C THR A 6 38.28 5.78 -1.42
N LYS A 7 39.60 5.62 -1.63
CA LYS A 7 40.61 6.58 -1.14
C LYS A 7 40.39 8.02 -1.64
N THR A 8 39.71 8.18 -2.76
CA THR A 8 39.40 9.46 -3.42
C THR A 8 37.97 9.93 -3.14
N ALA A 9 37.23 9.23 -2.26
CA ALA A 9 35.96 9.70 -1.74
C ALA A 9 36.17 11.02 -0.97
N GLN A 10 35.22 11.95 -1.13
CA GLN A 10 35.22 13.18 -0.36
C GLN A 10 34.83 12.87 1.09
N LYS A 11 35.82 12.91 1.99
CA LYS A 11 35.61 12.66 3.41
C LYS A 11 34.61 13.65 4.02
N ASP A 12 33.69 13.12 4.83
CA ASP A 12 32.74 13.89 5.64
C ASP A 12 31.88 14.91 4.87
N LYS A 13 31.65 14.70 3.57
CA LYS A 13 30.89 15.62 2.70
C LYS A 13 29.50 15.96 3.26
N PHE A 14 28.86 15.02 3.94
CA PHE A 14 27.52 15.19 4.52
C PHE A 14 27.53 15.13 6.06
N GLY A 15 28.68 15.37 6.70
CA GLY A 15 28.90 15.27 8.15
C GLY A 15 29.85 14.12 8.52
N ALA A 16 30.18 14.03 9.82
CA ALA A 16 31.15 13.04 10.32
C ALA A 16 30.80 11.59 9.92
N GLY A 17 31.75 10.90 9.30
CA GLY A 17 31.62 9.55 8.77
C GLY A 17 30.81 9.44 7.47
N LYS A 18 30.33 10.56 6.91
CA LYS A 18 29.42 10.57 5.76
C LYS A 18 30.13 11.03 4.50
N ASN A 19 30.99 10.16 3.98
CA ASN A 19 31.70 10.36 2.73
C ASN A 19 30.73 10.53 1.53
N GLY A 20 31.22 11.14 0.46
CA GLY A 20 30.46 11.32 -0.77
C GLY A 20 31.34 11.56 -2.00
N PHE A 21 30.68 11.72 -3.15
CA PHE A 21 31.37 11.91 -4.43
C PHE A 21 31.93 13.32 -4.60
N THR A 22 33.10 13.44 -5.22
CA THR A 22 33.64 14.70 -5.75
C THR A 22 34.04 14.53 -7.21
N ARG A 23 33.86 15.59 -8.00
CA ARG A 23 34.37 15.66 -9.39
C ARG A 23 35.89 15.90 -9.46
N GLY A 24 36.54 16.01 -8.30
CA GLY A 24 37.92 16.46 -8.19
C GLY A 24 38.09 17.94 -8.51
N ASN A 25 39.33 18.40 -8.46
CA ASN A 25 39.74 19.72 -8.89
C ASN A 25 41.19 19.66 -9.40
N PRO A 26 41.39 19.69 -10.72
CA PRO A 26 42.72 19.67 -11.33
C PRO A 26 43.62 20.84 -10.88
N GLN A 27 43.03 21.99 -10.55
CA GLN A 27 43.80 23.17 -10.12
C GLN A 27 44.42 23.00 -8.73
N THR A 28 43.78 22.19 -7.88
CA THR A 28 44.25 21.91 -6.50
C THR A 28 44.83 20.50 -6.37
N GLY A 29 44.97 19.76 -7.48
CA GLY A 29 45.45 18.37 -7.47
C GLY A 29 44.50 17.39 -6.79
N THR A 30 43.24 17.76 -6.55
CA THR A 30 42.27 16.85 -5.92
C THR A 30 41.72 15.88 -6.96
N PRO A 31 41.90 14.57 -6.82
CA PRO A 31 41.34 13.59 -7.76
C PRO A 31 39.81 13.56 -7.67
N ALA A 32 39.16 13.09 -8.74
CA ALA A 32 37.75 12.72 -8.70
C ALA A 32 37.58 11.43 -7.88
N THR A 33 36.36 11.20 -7.39
CA THR A 33 36.05 9.97 -6.65
C THR A 33 36.09 8.77 -7.58
N ASP A 34 36.91 7.79 -7.21
CA ASP A 34 36.98 6.50 -7.85
C ASP A 34 35.73 5.70 -7.52
N LEU A 35 35.34 4.90 -8.50
CA LEU A 35 34.18 4.04 -8.51
C LEU A 35 34.68 2.60 -8.39
N ASP A 36 34.26 1.89 -7.35
CA ASP A 36 34.63 0.49 -7.09
C ASP A 36 33.46 -0.47 -7.30
N ASP A 37 33.79 -1.74 -7.50
CA ASP A 37 32.83 -2.82 -7.65
C ASP A 37 31.92 -2.93 -6.42
N ASP A 38 32.48 -2.92 -5.21
CA ASP A 38 31.73 -3.01 -3.95
C ASP A 38 30.55 -2.02 -3.89
N TYR A 39 30.75 -0.76 -4.28
CA TYR A 39 29.67 0.24 -4.31
C TYR A 39 28.62 -0.04 -5.40
N PHE A 40 29.03 -0.41 -6.60
CA PHE A 40 28.10 -0.69 -7.70
C PHE A 40 27.33 -2.00 -7.51
N ASP A 41 27.98 -3.03 -6.98
CA ASP A 41 27.36 -4.30 -6.63
C ASP A 41 26.32 -4.08 -5.54
N MET A 42 26.61 -3.28 -4.51
CA MET A 42 25.61 -2.93 -3.51
C MET A 42 24.40 -2.22 -4.12
N LEU A 43 24.60 -1.24 -5.01
CA LEU A 43 23.48 -0.57 -5.68
C LEU A 43 22.68 -1.53 -6.57
N GLN A 44 23.36 -2.41 -7.29
CA GLN A 44 22.72 -3.43 -8.12
C GLN A 44 21.85 -4.35 -7.26
N GLU A 45 22.42 -4.95 -6.21
CA GLU A 45 21.72 -5.90 -5.37
C GLU A 45 20.54 -5.26 -4.62
N GLU A 46 20.63 -3.99 -4.21
CA GLU A 46 19.49 -3.28 -3.61
C GLU A 46 18.32 -3.09 -4.60
N LEU A 47 18.62 -2.76 -5.86
CA LEU A 47 17.59 -2.62 -6.90
C LEU A 47 17.03 -4.00 -7.31
N CYS A 48 17.90 -5.00 -7.44
CA CYS A 48 17.54 -6.37 -7.77
C CYS A 48 16.65 -6.99 -6.68
N SER A 49 17.00 -6.79 -5.41
CA SER A 49 16.23 -7.27 -4.26
C SER A 49 14.79 -6.75 -4.26
N VAL A 50 14.55 -5.50 -4.69
CA VAL A 50 13.19 -4.96 -4.81
C VAL A 50 12.38 -5.69 -5.89
N VAL A 51 13.02 -6.03 -7.01
CA VAL A 51 12.37 -6.79 -8.10
C VAL A 51 12.04 -8.20 -7.64
N GLU A 52 12.99 -8.89 -7.03
CA GLU A 52 12.80 -10.26 -6.55
C GLU A 52 11.78 -10.34 -5.42
N ALA A 53 11.75 -9.36 -4.51
CA ALA A 53 10.75 -9.27 -3.44
C ALA A 53 9.32 -9.15 -3.97
N SER A 54 9.14 -8.63 -5.18
CA SER A 54 7.83 -8.59 -5.85
C SER A 54 7.40 -9.96 -6.43
N GLY A 55 8.28 -10.97 -6.40
CA GLY A 55 8.09 -12.29 -7.00
C GLY A 55 8.49 -12.37 -8.47
N ALA A 56 9.00 -11.29 -9.06
CA ALA A 56 9.49 -11.26 -10.43
C ALA A 56 10.93 -11.78 -10.53
N SER A 57 11.29 -12.35 -11.67
CA SER A 57 12.67 -12.73 -11.99
C SER A 57 13.41 -11.58 -12.69
N LEU A 58 14.72 -11.51 -12.50
CA LEU A 58 15.58 -10.51 -13.14
C LEU A 58 15.78 -10.82 -14.62
N GLU A 59 15.50 -9.85 -15.49
CA GLU A 59 15.57 -9.96 -16.94
C GLU A 59 16.50 -8.89 -17.54
N LYS A 60 17.68 -9.29 -18.05
CA LYS A 60 18.69 -8.36 -18.59
C LYS A 60 18.18 -7.40 -19.66
N GLY A 61 17.25 -7.84 -20.51
CA GLY A 61 16.70 -7.04 -21.62
C GLY A 61 15.55 -6.12 -21.22
N ARG A 62 15.10 -6.16 -19.97
CA ARG A 62 13.89 -5.50 -19.51
C ARG A 62 14.22 -4.26 -18.66
N HIS A 63 13.73 -3.10 -19.09
CA HIS A 63 14.09 -1.80 -18.49
C HIS A 63 12.99 -1.16 -17.63
N ASP A 64 11.94 -1.92 -17.28
CA ASP A 64 10.81 -1.47 -16.46
C ASP A 64 10.57 -2.35 -15.22
N GLN A 65 11.54 -3.20 -14.86
CA GLN A 65 11.41 -4.19 -13.80
C GLN A 65 11.15 -3.55 -12.43
N LEU A 66 11.92 -2.52 -12.07
CA LEU A 66 11.73 -1.79 -10.81
C LEU A 66 10.34 -1.14 -10.73
N LEU A 67 9.88 -0.52 -11.82
CA LEU A 67 8.55 0.08 -11.88
C LEU A 67 7.45 -0.97 -11.72
N THR A 68 7.61 -2.13 -12.38
CA THR A 68 6.67 -3.25 -12.27
C THR A 68 6.64 -3.80 -10.84
N ALA A 69 7.81 -3.99 -10.24
CA ALA A 69 7.95 -4.49 -8.88
C ALA A 69 7.31 -3.55 -7.85
N LEU A 70 7.54 -2.24 -7.96
CA LEU A 70 6.93 -1.24 -7.09
C LEU A 70 5.41 -1.24 -7.20
N ARG A 71 4.84 -1.37 -8.41
CA ARG A 71 3.38 -1.50 -8.58
C ARG A 71 2.85 -2.73 -7.87
N ALA A 72 3.51 -3.88 -8.02
CA ALA A 72 3.09 -5.12 -7.36
C ALA A 72 3.19 -5.02 -5.83
N LEU A 73 4.30 -4.50 -5.31
CA LEU A 73 4.56 -4.37 -3.88
C LEU A 73 3.63 -3.36 -3.20
N LEU A 74 3.33 -2.23 -3.84
CA LEU A 74 2.51 -1.17 -3.25
C LEU A 74 1.00 -1.41 -3.40
N LEU A 75 0.58 -2.25 -4.36
CA LEU A 75 -0.80 -2.73 -4.44
C LEU A 75 -1.05 -3.92 -3.49
N SER A 76 0.00 -4.64 -3.10
CA SER A 76 -0.09 -5.74 -2.14
C SER A 76 -0.13 -5.19 -0.71
N ARG A 77 -1.33 -5.15 -0.14
CA ARG A 77 -1.52 -4.88 1.27
C ARG A 77 -1.37 -6.17 2.06
N LYS A 78 -0.57 -6.17 3.13
CA LYS A 78 -0.39 -7.34 4.00
C LYS A 78 -1.69 -7.70 4.73
N ASN A 79 -2.48 -6.70 5.10
CA ASN A 79 -3.77 -6.86 5.78
C ASN A 79 -4.83 -5.99 5.09
N PRO A 80 -5.26 -6.33 3.86
CA PRO A 80 -6.07 -5.42 3.03
C PRO A 80 -7.33 -4.93 3.75
N PHE A 81 -8.00 -5.79 4.51
CA PHE A 81 -9.18 -5.40 5.31
C PHE A 81 -8.86 -4.56 6.54
N GLY A 82 -7.73 -4.82 7.21
CA GLY A 82 -7.27 -4.00 8.34
C GLY A 82 -6.87 -2.59 7.89
N ASP A 83 -6.22 -2.50 6.73
CA ASP A 83 -5.68 -1.26 6.19
C ASP A 83 -6.78 -0.33 5.66
N ILE A 84 -7.93 -0.86 5.20
CA ILE A 84 -9.10 -0.03 4.84
C ILE A 84 -9.54 0.87 6.01
N LYS A 85 -9.42 0.37 7.25
CA LYS A 85 -9.76 1.14 8.44
C LYS A 85 -8.77 2.28 8.69
N SER A 86 -7.47 2.03 8.54
CA SER A 86 -6.45 3.08 8.74
C SER A 86 -6.51 4.17 7.67
N ASP A 87 -6.94 3.82 6.47
CA ASP A 87 -7.03 4.74 5.33
C ASP A 87 -8.24 5.68 5.38
N GLY A 88 -9.18 5.46 6.31
CA GLY A 88 -10.40 6.24 6.39
C GLY A 88 -11.39 5.98 5.24
N THR A 89 -11.25 4.87 4.52
CA THR A 89 -12.06 4.54 3.32
C THR A 89 -13.12 3.47 3.58
N VAL A 90 -13.44 3.20 4.85
CA VAL A 90 -14.40 2.14 5.26
C VAL A 90 -15.75 2.28 4.55
N GLN A 91 -16.29 3.50 4.46
CA GLN A 91 -17.61 3.73 3.83
C GLN A 91 -17.61 3.35 2.35
N THR A 92 -16.63 3.84 1.58
CA THR A 92 -16.48 3.49 0.16
C THR A 92 -16.25 1.99 -0.05
N ALA A 93 -15.50 1.33 0.85
CA ALA A 93 -15.30 -0.12 0.79
C ALA A 93 -16.61 -0.89 1.02
N LEU A 94 -17.42 -0.46 2.00
CA LEU A 94 -18.74 -1.03 2.25
C LEU A 94 -19.69 -0.83 1.06
N GLU A 95 -19.73 0.38 0.49
CA GLU A 95 -20.52 0.69 -0.70
C GLU A 95 -20.15 -0.20 -1.90
N ASN A 96 -18.86 -0.35 -2.19
CA ASN A 96 -18.37 -1.19 -3.29
C ASN A 96 -18.73 -2.68 -3.12
N LEU A 97 -18.89 -3.15 -1.89
CA LEU A 97 -19.31 -4.51 -1.56
C LEU A 97 -20.83 -4.68 -1.48
N GLY A 98 -21.60 -3.60 -1.65
CA GLY A 98 -23.05 -3.61 -1.45
C GLY A 98 -23.48 -3.72 0.02
N LEU A 99 -22.58 -3.38 0.95
CA LEU A 99 -22.77 -3.45 2.40
C LEU A 99 -22.86 -2.05 3.05
N GLY A 100 -23.39 -1.06 2.32
CA GLY A 100 -23.47 0.35 2.73
C GLY A 100 -24.35 0.62 3.97
N GLU A 101 -25.23 1.62 3.92
CA GLU A 101 -26.07 1.97 5.09
C GLU A 101 -27.11 0.90 5.50
N GLY A 102 -27.20 -0.19 4.74
CA GLY A 102 -28.10 -1.31 5.00
C GLY A 102 -27.45 -2.44 5.80
N SER A 103 -28.27 -3.12 6.60
CA SER A 103 -27.94 -4.42 7.21
C SER A 103 -27.45 -5.41 6.13
N ALA A 104 -26.58 -6.36 6.51
CA ALA A 104 -26.21 -7.49 5.64
C ALA A 104 -27.43 -8.31 5.16
N LEU A 105 -28.59 -8.10 5.78
CA LEU A 105 -29.88 -8.61 5.36
C LEU A 105 -30.63 -7.51 4.57
N PRO A 106 -30.98 -7.77 3.30
CA PRO A 106 -31.84 -6.88 2.53
C PRO A 106 -33.17 -6.60 3.23
N VAL A 107 -33.72 -5.41 3.01
CA VAL A 107 -35.07 -5.05 3.49
C VAL A 107 -36.09 -6.08 2.97
N GLY A 108 -36.98 -6.53 3.86
CA GLY A 108 -38.00 -7.54 3.56
C GLY A 108 -37.64 -8.98 3.94
N VAL A 109 -36.39 -9.27 4.33
CA VAL A 109 -36.03 -10.61 4.82
C VAL A 109 -36.64 -10.85 6.22
N PRO A 110 -37.47 -11.90 6.41
CA PRO A 110 -38.02 -12.22 7.72
C PRO A 110 -36.94 -12.81 8.63
N VAL A 111 -36.74 -12.21 9.80
CA VAL A 111 -35.76 -12.66 10.80
C VAL A 111 -36.47 -13.20 12.04
N PRO A 112 -36.18 -14.43 12.49
CA PRO A 112 -36.72 -14.95 13.75
C PRO A 112 -36.28 -14.08 14.93
N TRP A 113 -37.25 -13.62 15.74
CA TRP A 113 -36.98 -12.78 16.91
C TRP A 113 -37.50 -13.46 18.19
N PRO A 114 -36.71 -13.53 19.28
CA PRO A 114 -37.07 -14.31 20.47
C PRO A 114 -38.07 -13.60 21.40
N SER A 115 -38.38 -12.32 21.15
CA SER A 115 -39.31 -11.52 21.97
C SER A 115 -40.59 -11.19 21.20
N ALA A 116 -41.68 -10.97 21.94
CA ALA A 116 -42.96 -10.54 21.36
C ALA A 116 -42.91 -9.12 20.75
N THR A 117 -41.98 -8.29 21.22
CA THR A 117 -41.77 -6.91 20.76
C THR A 117 -40.54 -6.83 19.85
N PRO A 118 -40.69 -6.40 18.58
CA PRO A 118 -39.55 -6.23 17.67
C PRO A 118 -38.70 -5.00 18.06
N PRO A 119 -37.42 -4.96 17.68
CA PRO A 119 -36.58 -3.77 17.85
C PRO A 119 -37.09 -2.57 17.06
N THR A 120 -36.67 -1.36 17.44
CA THR A 120 -36.91 -0.15 16.66
C THR A 120 -36.39 -0.32 15.22
N GLY A 121 -37.19 0.09 14.23
CA GLY A 121 -36.86 -0.05 12.81
C GLY A 121 -37.26 -1.40 12.18
N TRP A 122 -37.84 -2.33 12.95
CA TRP A 122 -38.30 -3.63 12.45
C TRP A 122 -39.82 -3.76 12.51
N LEU A 123 -40.40 -4.40 11.50
CA LEU A 123 -41.82 -4.72 11.45
C LEU A 123 -42.08 -6.18 11.82
N LYS A 124 -43.19 -6.43 12.52
CA LYS A 124 -43.64 -7.80 12.80
C LYS A 124 -44.23 -8.40 11.53
N CYS A 125 -43.72 -9.56 11.10
CA CYS A 125 -44.27 -10.31 9.96
C CYS A 125 -45.59 -11.02 10.33
N ASN A 126 -46.67 -10.27 10.53
CA ASN A 126 -48.00 -10.78 10.94
C ASN A 126 -49.13 -10.49 9.95
N GLY A 127 -48.81 -10.03 8.74
CA GLY A 127 -49.81 -9.66 7.72
C GLY A 127 -50.53 -8.34 7.97
N ALA A 128 -50.09 -7.53 8.95
CA ALA A 128 -50.58 -6.16 9.08
C ALA A 128 -50.13 -5.30 7.89
N ALA A 129 -50.96 -4.31 7.52
CA ALA A 129 -50.58 -3.32 6.52
C ALA A 129 -49.48 -2.38 7.04
N PHE A 130 -48.65 -1.86 6.15
CA PHE A 130 -47.62 -0.84 6.42
C PHE A 130 -47.74 0.31 5.41
N SER A 131 -47.17 1.48 5.75
CA SER A 131 -47.12 2.63 4.83
C SER A 131 -45.93 2.50 3.87
N ALA A 132 -46.20 2.58 2.57
CA ALA A 132 -45.17 2.59 1.54
C ALA A 132 -44.36 3.89 1.53
N GLU A 133 -44.94 4.99 2.03
CA GLU A 133 -44.25 6.28 2.19
C GLU A 133 -43.22 6.23 3.34
N GLU A 134 -43.54 5.51 4.42
CA GLU A 134 -42.65 5.34 5.58
C GLU A 134 -41.59 4.25 5.34
N TYR A 135 -41.95 3.19 4.59
CA TYR A 135 -41.07 2.06 4.27
C TYR A 135 -40.94 1.84 2.75
N PRO A 136 -40.36 2.78 2.00
CA PRO A 136 -40.30 2.72 0.53
C PRO A 136 -39.46 1.55 0.01
N GLU A 137 -38.48 1.08 0.76
CA GLU A 137 -37.65 -0.07 0.38
C GLU A 137 -38.33 -1.43 0.62
N LEU A 138 -39.45 -1.45 1.36
CA LEU A 138 -40.22 -2.67 1.64
C LEU A 138 -41.44 -2.83 0.70
N ALA A 139 -41.85 -1.75 0.03
CA ALA A 139 -43.06 -1.66 -0.79
C ALA A 139 -42.92 -2.26 -2.19
#